data_AF-A0A970XLB5-F1
#
_entry.id   AF-A0A970XLB5-F1
#
_cell.length_a   1.000
_cell.length_b   1.000
_cell.length_c   1.000
_cell.angle_alpha   90.00
_cell.angle_beta   90.00
_cell.angle_gamma   90.00
#
_symmetry.space_group_name_H-M   'P 1'
#
loop_
_entity.id
_entity.type
_entity.pdbx_description
1 polymer ?
#
loop_
_entity_poly.entity_id
_entity_poly.type
_entity_poly.pdbx_seq_one_letter_code
_entity_poly.pdbx_strand_id
1 'polypeptide(L)'
;MATSKSTALAVVDEFGLSPASVAELAQAIKEEIGVMGALDLPRTHVPTGTSPFWPIKATADDQRPTMEEALEGVIVLHHPSYAYFASPDPKPGTRPDCSSRDGITGVTTDGGEVIACATCPHNQFGSGAKADGSPGRGKACKNAHMLYMMREGELLPLMVKIPPTGVRPLKSYLQGLLLPKNRANPMRRPYEVVTRIMLNPVANVDGTAYLVPAFEAIGALPAETAAALKRYGESFVGVEPVPDGIPGEDLDADAADVF
;
A
#
# COMPACT_ATOMS: atom_id res chain seq x y z
N MET A 1 -4.02 -35.06 -24.99
CA MET A 1 -3.23 -35.27 -23.76
C MET A 1 -3.10 -33.92 -23.07
N ALA A 2 -3.79 -33.72 -21.95
CA ALA A 2 -3.72 -32.48 -21.17
C ALA A 2 -2.46 -32.53 -20.29
N THR A 3 -1.54 -31.60 -20.52
CA THR A 3 -0.38 -31.39 -19.65
C THR A 3 -0.87 -30.84 -18.31
N SER A 4 -0.80 -31.68 -17.28
CA SER A 4 -1.03 -31.29 -15.89
C SER A 4 0.03 -30.25 -15.49
N LYS A 5 -0.29 -28.95 -15.57
CA LYS A 5 0.51 -27.90 -14.95
C LYS A 5 0.48 -28.12 -13.44
N SER A 6 1.63 -28.48 -12.87
CA SER A 6 1.83 -28.46 -11.41
C SER A 6 1.48 -27.05 -10.91
N THR A 7 0.56 -26.96 -9.96
CA THR A 7 0.04 -25.71 -9.37
C THR A 7 0.70 -25.39 -8.03
N ALA A 8 1.76 -26.12 -7.67
CA ALA A 8 2.54 -25.88 -6.46
C ALA A 8 3.53 -24.73 -6.69
N LEU A 9 3.56 -23.77 -5.77
CA LEU A 9 4.56 -22.70 -5.76
C LEU A 9 5.93 -23.29 -5.45
N ALA A 10 6.94 -22.92 -6.23
CA ALA A 10 8.33 -23.24 -5.95
C ALA A 10 8.78 -22.52 -4.66
N VAL A 11 9.64 -23.16 -3.88
CA VAL A 11 10.29 -22.50 -2.74
C VAL A 11 11.41 -21.61 -3.29
N VAL A 12 11.46 -20.36 -2.86
CA VAL A 12 12.54 -19.43 -3.17
C VAL A 12 13.60 -19.59 -2.08
N ASP A 13 14.73 -20.23 -2.42
CA ASP A 13 15.77 -20.62 -1.45
C ASP A 13 16.65 -19.43 -1.00
N GLU A 14 16.84 -18.43 -1.85
CA GLU A 14 17.58 -17.20 -1.54
C GLU A 14 16.64 -16.00 -1.65
N PHE A 15 16.16 -15.49 -0.53
CA PHE A 15 15.63 -14.13 -0.43
C PHE A 15 16.69 -13.37 0.35
N GLY A 16 17.40 -12.43 -0.29
CA GLY A 16 18.68 -11.84 0.15
C GLY A 16 18.70 -11.03 1.46
N LEU A 17 17.82 -11.35 2.41
CA LEU A 17 17.70 -10.74 3.73
C LEU A 17 17.84 -11.83 4.79
N SER A 18 18.96 -11.79 5.51
CA SER A 18 19.13 -12.69 6.65
C SER A 18 18.18 -12.28 7.79
N PRO A 19 17.61 -13.23 8.56
CA PRO A 19 16.80 -12.90 9.74
C PRO A 19 17.50 -11.97 10.75
N ALA A 20 18.83 -12.04 10.85
CA ALA A 20 19.64 -11.20 11.72
C ALA A 20 19.68 -9.74 11.24
N SER A 21 19.98 -9.51 9.96
CA SER A 21 20.05 -8.16 9.38
C SER A 21 18.72 -7.42 9.45
N VAL A 22 17.61 -8.15 9.36
CA VAL A 22 16.25 -7.60 9.47
C VAL A 22 15.94 -7.14 10.90
N ALA A 23 16.37 -7.89 11.92
CA ALA A 23 16.16 -7.54 13.32
C ALA A 23 17.06 -6.37 13.75
N GLU A 24 18.33 -6.38 13.32
CA GLU A 24 19.28 -5.29 13.58
C GLU A 24 18.81 -3.97 12.97
N LEU A 25 18.27 -3.99 11.75
CA LEU A 25 17.74 -2.80 11.10
C LEU A 25 16.48 -2.26 11.80
N ALA A 26 15.54 -3.13 12.18
CA ALA A 26 14.35 -2.72 12.93
C ALA A 26 14.72 -2.07 14.27
N GLN A 27 15.75 -2.60 14.94
CA GLN A 27 16.28 -2.04 16.18
C GLN A 27 16.98 -0.70 15.94
N ALA A 28 17.84 -0.60 14.92
CA ALA A 28 18.53 0.64 14.55
C ALA A 28 17.58 1.77 14.15
N ILE A 29 16.53 1.47 13.37
CA ILE A 29 15.48 2.44 13.03
C ILE A 29 14.80 2.95 14.31
N LYS A 30 14.48 2.06 15.24
CA LYS A 30 13.83 2.43 16.50
C LYS A 30 14.73 3.28 17.41
N GLU A 31 16.03 2.98 17.44
CA GLU A 31 17.02 3.64 18.30
C GLU A 31 17.46 5.01 17.77
N GLU A 32 17.75 5.13 16.47
CA GLU A 32 18.31 6.34 15.85
C GLU A 32 17.22 7.32 15.40
N ILE A 33 16.10 6.81 14.87
CA ILE A 33 15.09 7.64 14.20
C ILE A 33 13.92 7.98 15.14
N GLY A 34 13.81 7.28 16.28
CA GLY A 34 12.77 7.52 17.29
C GLY A 34 12.72 8.96 17.83
N VAL A 35 13.80 9.73 17.69
CA VAL A 35 13.90 11.15 18.11
C VAL A 35 13.74 12.13 16.94
N MET A 36 13.91 11.69 15.68
CA MET A 36 13.98 12.56 14.49
C MET A 36 12.73 12.52 13.59
N GLY A 37 11.76 11.64 13.86
CA GLY A 37 10.48 11.60 13.14
C GLY A 37 10.20 10.26 12.47
N ALA A 38 9.36 10.27 11.43
CA ALA A 38 9.00 9.06 10.69
C ALA A 38 10.05 8.70 9.62
N LEU A 39 10.29 7.40 9.42
CA LEU A 39 11.19 6.91 8.38
C LEU A 39 10.61 7.19 6.98
N ASP A 40 11.40 7.85 6.12
CA ASP A 40 11.04 8.05 4.72
C ASP A 40 11.25 6.74 3.94
N LEU A 41 10.17 6.00 3.76
CA LEU A 41 10.17 4.74 3.03
C LEU A 41 10.06 4.96 1.51
N PRO A 42 10.72 4.11 0.71
CA PRO A 42 10.48 4.09 -0.73
C PRO A 42 9.00 3.83 -0.97
N ARG A 43 8.44 4.47 -1.99
CA ARG A 43 6.99 4.49 -2.21
C ARG A 43 6.61 4.44 -3.68
N THR A 44 5.47 3.85 -3.94
CA THR A 44 4.86 3.80 -5.25
C THR A 44 3.33 3.77 -5.15
N HIS A 45 2.68 4.10 -6.26
CA HIS A 45 1.23 4.09 -6.39
C HIS A 45 0.87 3.65 -7.81
N VAL A 46 -0.36 3.19 -8.00
CA VAL A 46 -0.89 2.95 -9.34
C VAL A 46 -0.94 4.30 -10.07
N PRO A 47 -0.19 4.49 -11.17
CA PRO A 47 -0.13 5.76 -11.86
C PRO A 47 -1.46 6.09 -12.55
N THR A 48 -1.65 7.37 -12.83
CA THR A 48 -2.74 7.82 -13.70
C THR A 48 -2.40 7.54 -15.16
N GLY A 49 -3.41 7.20 -15.97
CA GLY A 49 -3.27 6.96 -17.40
C GLY A 49 -3.24 5.48 -17.77
N THR A 50 -2.55 5.14 -18.86
CA THR A 50 -2.56 3.81 -19.47
C THR A 50 -1.20 3.11 -19.49
N SER A 51 -0.14 3.81 -19.10
CA SER A 51 1.22 3.26 -19.04
C SER A 51 1.34 2.29 -17.85
N PRO A 52 1.52 0.97 -18.07
CA PRO A 52 1.43 -0.04 -17.02
C PRO A 52 2.74 -0.18 -16.22
N PHE A 53 3.41 0.93 -15.92
CA PHE A 53 4.68 0.94 -15.18
C PHE A 53 4.50 1.60 -13.81
N TRP A 54 5.04 1.00 -12.77
CA TRP A 54 5.09 1.54 -11.42
C TRP A 54 6.16 2.62 -11.30
N PRO A 55 5.80 3.87 -10.94
CA PRO A 55 6.77 4.88 -10.57
C PRO A 55 7.22 4.65 -9.12
N ILE A 56 8.46 4.22 -8.92
CA ILE A 56 9.06 3.99 -7.61
C ILE A 56 9.92 5.19 -7.26
N LYS A 57 9.58 5.83 -6.13
CA LYS A 57 10.35 6.90 -5.52
C LYS A 57 11.14 6.35 -4.35
N ALA A 58 12.42 6.68 -4.27
CA ALA A 58 13.27 6.26 -3.15
C ALA A 58 12.89 6.96 -1.83
N THR A 59 12.39 8.19 -1.92
CA THR A 59 11.97 9.07 -0.82
C THR A 59 10.74 9.88 -1.24
N ALA A 60 10.10 10.61 -0.32
CA ALA A 60 8.97 11.48 -0.63
C ALA A 60 9.30 12.50 -1.73
N ASP A 61 10.48 13.11 -1.60
CA ASP A 61 10.95 14.23 -2.42
C ASP A 61 11.67 13.81 -3.71
N ASP A 62 11.78 12.50 -3.98
CA ASP A 62 12.41 12.01 -5.20
C ASP A 62 11.66 12.50 -6.44
N GLN A 63 12.37 13.28 -7.25
CA GLN A 63 11.89 13.89 -8.50
C GLN A 63 12.11 13.00 -9.73
N ARG A 64 12.85 11.89 -9.60
CA ARG A 64 13.21 11.02 -10.70
C ARG A 64 12.84 9.57 -10.36
N PRO A 65 11.54 9.24 -10.39
CA PRO A 65 11.11 7.89 -10.07
C PRO A 65 11.68 6.89 -11.08
N THR A 66 12.05 5.72 -10.57
CA THR A 66 12.37 4.56 -11.40
C THR A 66 11.07 3.92 -11.88
N MET A 67 11.00 3.51 -13.15
CA MET A 67 9.80 2.90 -13.72
C MET A 67 9.99 1.38 -13.81
N GLU A 68 9.10 0.62 -13.19
CA GLU A 68 9.16 -0.85 -13.20
C GLU A 68 7.87 -1.48 -13.77
N GLU A 69 7.98 -2.54 -14.56
CA GLU A 69 6.82 -3.24 -15.15
C GLU A 69 6.01 -4.04 -14.13
N ALA A 70 6.68 -4.51 -13.07
CA ALA A 70 6.07 -5.30 -12.02
C ALA A 70 6.76 -5.04 -10.69
N LEU A 71 5.98 -5.04 -9.60
CA LEU A 71 6.53 -5.10 -8.25
C LEU A 71 6.64 -6.55 -7.83
N GLU A 72 7.80 -6.96 -7.34
CA GLU A 72 8.02 -8.31 -6.81
C GLU A 72 8.58 -8.22 -5.40
N GLY A 73 7.92 -8.90 -4.46
CA GLY A 73 8.34 -8.91 -3.07
C GLY A 73 7.31 -9.55 -2.15
N VAL A 74 7.59 -9.51 -0.87
CA VAL A 74 6.81 -10.16 0.18
C VAL A 74 5.99 -9.11 0.91
N ILE A 75 4.67 -9.29 1.00
CA ILE A 75 3.81 -8.34 1.72
C ILE A 75 3.92 -8.64 3.21
N VAL A 76 4.70 -7.82 3.92
CA VAL A 76 4.98 -7.98 5.36
C VAL A 76 3.96 -7.30 6.24
N LEU A 77 3.32 -6.23 5.75
CA LEU A 77 2.24 -5.52 6.44
C LEU A 77 1.26 -4.96 5.39
N HIS A 78 -0.03 -4.91 5.74
CA HIS A 78 -1.02 -4.17 4.97
C HIS A 78 -2.16 -3.66 5.84
N HIS A 79 -2.73 -2.50 5.49
CA HIS A 79 -3.89 -1.97 6.20
C HIS A 79 -4.74 -1.05 5.30
N PRO A 80 -6.03 -0.84 5.62
CA PRO A 80 -6.83 0.18 4.96
C PRO A 80 -6.21 1.59 5.12
N SER A 81 -6.44 2.47 4.15
CA SER A 81 -6.04 3.87 4.24
C SER A 81 -7.13 4.70 3.60
N TYR A 82 -8.13 5.08 4.40
CA TYR A 82 -9.24 5.88 3.93
C TYR A 82 -8.89 7.35 4.12
N ALA A 83 -9.18 8.15 3.10
CA ALA A 83 -8.93 9.58 3.12
C ALA A 83 -10.11 10.30 2.48
N TYR A 84 -10.62 11.32 3.14
CA TYR A 84 -11.61 12.24 2.60
C TYR A 84 -10.97 13.61 2.41
N PHE A 85 -11.24 14.20 1.26
CA PHE A 85 -10.88 15.57 0.92
C PHE A 85 -12.16 16.30 0.53
N ALA A 86 -12.42 17.45 1.13
CA ALA A 86 -13.53 18.33 0.79
C ALA A 86 -13.32 18.95 -0.60
N SER A 87 -12.06 19.28 -0.93
CA SER A 87 -11.68 19.65 -2.30
C SER A 87 -11.65 18.42 -3.22
N PRO A 88 -12.29 18.47 -4.40
CA PRO A 88 -12.20 17.40 -5.39
C PRO A 88 -10.82 17.32 -6.08
N ASP A 89 -10.06 18.40 -6.02
CA ASP A 89 -8.69 18.52 -6.55
C ASP A 89 -7.78 19.17 -5.49
N PRO A 90 -7.42 18.42 -4.43
CA PRO A 90 -6.53 18.94 -3.40
C PRO A 90 -5.14 19.16 -3.99
N LYS A 91 -4.48 20.26 -3.62
CA LYS A 91 -3.08 20.49 -4.00
C LYS A 91 -2.20 19.33 -3.49
N PRO A 92 -1.11 18.99 -4.19
CA PRO A 92 -0.10 18.09 -3.63
C PRO A 92 0.31 18.53 -2.21
N GLY A 93 0.52 17.58 -1.30
CA GLY A 93 0.84 17.88 0.12
C GLY A 93 -0.35 18.24 1.01
N THR A 94 -1.54 18.43 0.45
CA THR A 94 -2.73 18.70 1.26
C THR A 94 -3.05 17.49 2.14
N ARG A 95 -3.20 17.71 3.45
CA ARG A 95 -3.68 16.68 4.37
C ARG A 95 -5.17 16.41 4.14
N PRO A 96 -5.64 15.17 4.27
CA PRO A 96 -7.07 14.90 4.19
C PRO A 96 -7.82 15.61 5.32
N ASP A 97 -9.06 16.02 5.06
CA ASP A 97 -9.96 16.56 6.08
C ASP A 97 -10.36 15.50 7.10
N CYS A 98 -10.39 14.23 6.68
CA CYS A 98 -10.59 13.07 7.56
C CYS A 98 -9.80 11.86 7.04
N SER A 99 -9.19 11.09 7.95
CA SER A 99 -8.46 9.87 7.60
C SER A 99 -8.80 8.69 8.52
N SER A 100 -8.65 7.47 8.01
CA SER A 100 -8.81 6.23 8.78
C SER A 100 -7.77 5.19 8.36
N ARG A 101 -7.08 4.59 9.35
CA ARG A 101 -6.06 3.56 9.13
C ARG A 101 -6.60 2.13 9.25
N ASP A 102 -7.73 1.96 9.91
CA ASP A 102 -8.41 0.67 10.09
C ASP A 102 -9.59 0.51 9.12
N GLY A 103 -10.01 1.58 8.45
CA GLY A 103 -11.19 1.61 7.59
C GLY A 103 -12.52 1.51 8.36
N ILE A 104 -12.46 1.60 9.70
CA ILE A 104 -13.58 1.49 10.63
C ILE A 104 -13.83 2.85 11.28
N THR A 105 -12.77 3.52 11.71
CA THR A 105 -12.80 4.73 12.52
C THR A 105 -12.04 5.84 11.81
N GLY A 106 -12.75 6.87 11.36
CA GLY A 106 -12.18 8.08 10.78
C GLY A 106 -11.97 9.14 11.84
N VAL A 107 -10.93 9.95 11.67
CA VAL A 107 -10.60 11.07 12.55
C VAL A 107 -10.46 12.32 11.69
N THR A 108 -11.17 13.39 12.03
CA THR A 108 -11.05 14.68 11.32
C THR A 108 -9.78 15.42 11.73
N THR A 109 -9.19 16.14 10.78
CA THR A 109 -7.89 16.81 10.98
C THR A 109 -8.01 18.13 11.75
N ASP A 110 -9.19 18.74 11.78
CA ASP A 110 -9.49 20.06 12.36
C ASP A 110 -9.95 20.02 13.83
N GLY A 111 -10.41 18.88 14.33
CA GLY A 111 -10.95 18.78 15.70
C GLY A 111 -10.96 17.38 16.31
N GLY A 112 -10.42 16.37 15.61
CA GLY A 112 -10.33 15.01 16.13
C GLY A 112 -11.66 14.27 16.24
N GLU A 113 -12.72 14.72 15.55
CA GLU A 113 -14.02 14.05 15.61
C GLU A 113 -13.86 12.60 15.10
N VAL A 114 -14.35 11.67 15.91
CA VAL A 114 -14.32 10.24 15.60
C VAL A 114 -15.60 9.86 14.86
N ILE A 115 -15.46 9.55 13.57
CA ILE A 115 -16.57 9.22 12.68
C ILE A 115 -16.49 7.74 12.31
N ALA A 116 -17.57 6.98 12.54
CA ALA A 116 -17.67 5.61 12.06
C ALA A 116 -17.70 5.57 10.52
N CYS A 117 -16.68 5.00 9.89
CA CYS A 117 -16.56 4.96 8.42
C CYS A 117 -17.75 4.25 7.77
N ALA A 118 -18.35 3.26 8.43
CA ALA A 118 -19.48 2.50 7.89
C ALA A 118 -20.72 3.39 7.62
N THR A 119 -20.98 4.37 8.48
CA THR A 119 -22.15 5.26 8.41
C THR A 119 -21.81 6.66 7.92
N CYS A 120 -20.54 6.96 7.67
CA CYS A 120 -20.09 8.26 7.15
C CYS A 120 -20.80 8.60 5.82
N PRO A 121 -21.43 9.77 5.69
CA PRO A 121 -22.07 10.21 4.45
C PRO A 121 -21.11 10.25 3.25
N HIS A 122 -19.84 10.60 3.48
CA HIS A 122 -18.81 10.65 2.44
C HIS A 122 -18.29 9.25 2.03
N ASN A 123 -18.58 8.21 2.79
CA ASN A 123 -18.19 6.82 2.47
C ASN A 123 -19.35 6.01 1.86
N GLN A 124 -20.42 6.67 1.40
CA GLN A 124 -21.55 6.03 0.72
C GLN A 124 -21.37 6.08 -0.81
N PHE A 125 -21.86 5.06 -1.53
CA PHE A 125 -21.88 5.12 -2.99
C PHE A 125 -22.80 6.25 -3.46
N GLY A 126 -22.37 7.00 -4.48
CA GLY A 126 -23.07 8.19 -4.96
C GLY A 126 -22.70 9.48 -4.23
N SER A 127 -21.85 9.43 -3.19
CA SER A 127 -21.37 10.64 -2.50
C SER A 127 -20.25 11.36 -3.25
N GLY A 128 -19.54 10.68 -4.16
CA GLY A 128 -18.44 11.28 -4.90
C GLY A 128 -18.90 12.24 -5.99
N ALA A 129 -18.08 13.25 -6.28
CA ALA A 129 -18.24 14.14 -7.44
C ALA A 129 -17.23 13.80 -8.54
N LYS A 130 -17.57 14.12 -9.79
CA LYS A 130 -16.63 14.14 -10.92
C LYS A 130 -15.84 15.46 -10.95
N ALA A 131 -14.80 15.54 -11.78
CA ALA A 131 -13.99 16.74 -11.92
C ALA A 131 -14.77 17.98 -12.40
N ASP A 132 -15.86 17.78 -13.14
CA ASP A 132 -16.78 18.84 -13.58
C ASP A 132 -17.84 19.24 -12.53
N GLY A 133 -17.75 18.69 -11.31
CA GLY A 133 -18.69 18.92 -10.22
C GLY A 133 -20.01 18.14 -10.34
N SER A 134 -20.21 17.34 -11.39
CA SER A 134 -21.41 16.52 -11.53
C SER A 134 -21.40 15.31 -10.57
N PRO A 135 -22.58 14.77 -10.20
CA PRO A 135 -22.65 13.59 -9.34
C PRO A 135 -21.91 12.38 -9.94
N GLY A 136 -21.00 11.81 -9.15
CA GLY A 136 -20.29 10.58 -9.45
C GLY A 136 -20.99 9.37 -8.83
N ARG A 137 -20.72 8.17 -9.38
CA ARG A 137 -21.26 6.90 -8.85
C ARG A 137 -20.41 6.35 -7.70
N GLY A 138 -19.20 6.88 -7.55
CA GLY A 138 -18.24 6.46 -6.54
C GLY A 138 -18.51 7.06 -5.16
N LYS A 139 -17.57 6.84 -4.25
CA LYS A 139 -17.54 7.44 -2.93
C LYS A 139 -16.69 8.70 -2.93
N ALA A 140 -17.04 9.69 -2.12
CA ALA A 140 -16.19 10.87 -1.92
C ALA A 140 -14.93 10.49 -1.14
N CYS A 141 -15.10 9.74 -0.05
CA CYS A 141 -14.02 9.11 0.70
C CYS A 141 -13.29 8.08 -0.17
N LYS A 142 -11.97 8.22 -0.28
CA LYS A 142 -11.10 7.34 -1.05
C LYS A 142 -10.68 6.19 -0.15
N ASN A 143 -11.26 5.02 -0.38
CA ASN A 143 -10.94 3.82 0.36
C ASN A 143 -9.75 3.10 -0.29
N ALA A 144 -8.53 3.58 -0.04
CA ALA A 144 -7.31 2.92 -0.50
C ALA A 144 -6.88 1.81 0.48
N HIS A 145 -5.86 1.06 0.07
CA HIS A 145 -5.20 0.06 0.91
C HIS A 145 -3.69 0.21 0.78
N MET A 146 -2.98 0.26 1.90
CA MET A 146 -1.54 0.34 1.93
C MET A 146 -0.93 -1.05 2.08
N LEU A 147 0.08 -1.34 1.27
CA LEU A 147 0.94 -2.51 1.42
C LEU A 147 2.36 -2.06 1.76
N TYR A 148 3.05 -2.85 2.56
CA TYR A 148 4.48 -2.75 2.81
C TYR A 148 5.09 -4.01 2.23
N MET A 149 5.80 -3.86 1.12
CA MET A 149 6.37 -4.94 0.35
C MET A 149 7.88 -4.97 0.58
N MET A 150 8.36 -6.03 1.20
CA MET A 150 9.80 -6.29 1.27
C MET A 150 10.27 -6.83 -0.07
N ARG A 151 11.18 -6.12 -0.74
CA ARG A 151 11.76 -6.57 -2.01
C ARG A 151 13.07 -7.30 -1.76
N GLU A 152 13.42 -8.18 -2.67
CA GLU A 152 14.68 -8.90 -2.58
C GLU A 152 15.86 -7.94 -2.71
N GLY A 153 16.85 -8.05 -1.81
CA GLY A 153 18.04 -7.20 -1.80
C GLY A 153 17.85 -5.78 -1.26
N GLU A 154 16.62 -5.37 -0.95
CA GLU A 154 16.34 -4.07 -0.33
C GLU A 154 16.32 -4.18 1.20
N LEU A 155 16.71 -3.12 1.90
CA LEU A 155 16.71 -3.09 3.36
C LEU A 155 15.39 -2.54 3.94
N LEU A 156 14.70 -1.67 3.19
CA LEU A 156 13.46 -1.04 3.62
C LEU A 156 12.28 -1.55 2.80
N PRO A 157 11.07 -1.68 3.39
CA PRO A 157 9.91 -2.08 2.61
C PRO A 157 9.44 -0.95 1.69
N LEU A 158 9.07 -1.31 0.47
CA LEU A 158 8.36 -0.45 -0.47
C LEU A 158 6.91 -0.26 -0.02
N MET A 159 6.52 0.99 0.21
CA MET A 159 5.13 1.37 0.42
C MET A 159 4.37 1.40 -0.89
N VAL A 160 3.37 0.53 -1.04
CA VAL A 160 2.53 0.45 -2.25
C VAL A 160 1.12 0.91 -1.92
N LYS A 161 0.72 2.06 -2.47
CA LYS A 161 -0.65 2.57 -2.34
C LYS A 161 -1.56 1.97 -3.40
N ILE A 162 -2.46 1.09 -2.96
CA ILE A 162 -3.48 0.48 -3.81
C ILE A 162 -4.72 1.38 -3.81
N PRO A 163 -5.12 1.97 -4.95
CA PRO A 163 -6.29 2.82 -5.03
C PRO A 163 -7.59 2.00 -4.84
N PRO A 164 -8.74 2.66 -4.63
CA PRO A 164 -10.03 1.97 -4.46
C PRO A 164 -10.36 0.93 -5.54
N THR A 165 -9.92 1.16 -6.78
CA THR A 165 -10.10 0.23 -7.91
C THR A 165 -9.33 -1.08 -7.74
N GLY A 166 -8.20 -1.07 -7.01
CA GLY A 166 -7.36 -2.24 -6.75
C GLY A 166 -7.70 -3.02 -5.47
N VAL A 167 -8.55 -2.47 -4.59
CA VAL A 167 -8.92 -3.12 -3.32
C VAL A 167 -9.64 -4.44 -3.52
N ARG A 168 -10.53 -4.52 -4.52
CA ARG A 168 -11.25 -5.76 -4.83
C ARG A 168 -10.28 -6.85 -5.36
N PRO A 169 -9.44 -6.59 -6.37
CA PRO A 169 -8.38 -7.52 -6.78
C PRO A 169 -7.49 -7.98 -5.61
N LEU A 170 -7.03 -7.06 -4.76
CA LEU A 170 -6.25 -7.38 -3.57
C LEU A 170 -7.00 -8.33 -2.64
N LYS A 171 -8.27 -8.04 -2.33
CA LYS A 171 -9.11 -8.91 -1.49
C LYS A 171 -9.22 -10.32 -2.07
N SER A 172 -9.49 -10.43 -3.38
CA SER A 172 -9.59 -11.72 -4.06
C SER A 172 -8.27 -12.49 -4.01
N TYR A 173 -7.13 -11.80 -4.16
CA TYR A 173 -5.81 -12.40 -4.01
C TYR A 173 -5.56 -12.92 -2.59
N LEU A 174 -5.77 -12.08 -1.57
CA LEU A 174 -5.60 -12.46 -0.16
C LEU A 174 -6.51 -13.64 0.22
N GLN A 175 -7.77 -13.64 -0.22
CA GLN A 175 -8.69 -14.77 -0.04
C GLN A 175 -8.16 -16.03 -0.74
N GLY A 176 -7.60 -15.89 -1.93
CA GLY A 176 -6.99 -16.99 -2.68
C GLY A 176 -5.80 -17.64 -1.98
N LEU A 177 -5.00 -16.86 -1.23
CA LEU A 177 -3.93 -17.38 -0.38
C LEU A 177 -4.46 -18.13 0.84
N LEU A 178 -5.53 -17.59 1.46
CA LEU A 178 -6.09 -18.14 2.70
C LEU A 178 -6.94 -19.40 2.51
N LEU A 179 -7.34 -19.71 1.28
CA LEU A 179 -8.14 -20.89 0.96
C LEU A 179 -7.23 -22.05 0.53
N PRO A 180 -7.08 -23.12 1.33
CA PRO A 180 -6.32 -24.29 0.91
C PRO A 180 -7.02 -24.94 -0.28
N LYS A 181 -6.30 -25.16 -1.38
CA LYS A 181 -6.88 -25.78 -2.58
C LYS A 181 -6.68 -27.29 -2.60
N ASN A 182 -5.52 -27.76 -2.13
CA ASN A 182 -5.17 -29.17 -1.96
C ASN A 182 -3.91 -29.30 -1.08
N ARG A 183 -3.45 -30.54 -0.80
CA ARG A 183 -2.26 -30.77 0.02
C ARG A 183 -0.98 -30.12 -0.54
N ALA A 184 -0.88 -29.96 -1.86
CA ALA A 184 0.24 -29.31 -2.54
C ALA A 184 0.10 -27.76 -2.63
N ASN A 185 -1.07 -27.21 -2.28
CA ASN A 185 -1.33 -25.78 -2.21
C ASN A 185 -2.07 -25.45 -0.89
N PRO A 186 -1.31 -25.46 0.23
CA PRO A 186 -1.86 -25.19 1.55
C PRO A 186 -2.28 -23.73 1.70
N MET A 187 -3.01 -23.44 2.77
CA MET A 187 -3.26 -22.06 3.19
C MET A 187 -1.93 -21.34 3.37
N ARG A 188 -1.82 -20.13 2.82
CA ARG A 188 -0.66 -19.24 2.97
C ARG A 188 -1.09 -17.86 3.43
N ARG A 189 -0.17 -17.18 4.11
CA ARG A 189 -0.27 -15.76 4.45
C ARG A 189 0.52 -14.93 3.43
N PRO A 190 0.22 -13.62 3.31
CA PRO A 190 0.95 -12.75 2.37
C PRO A 190 2.45 -12.68 2.65
N TYR A 191 2.85 -12.81 3.92
CA TYR A 191 4.26 -12.84 4.33
C TYR A 191 4.97 -14.19 4.08
N GLU A 192 4.27 -15.20 3.55
CA GLU A 192 4.81 -16.55 3.26
C GLU A 192 5.03 -16.78 1.75
N VAL A 193 4.76 -15.78 0.92
CA VAL A 193 4.86 -15.86 -0.54
C VAL A 193 5.53 -14.63 -1.12
N VAL A 194 6.25 -14.83 -2.21
CA VAL A 194 6.65 -13.74 -3.10
C VAL A 194 5.44 -13.39 -3.97
N THR A 195 5.03 -12.14 -3.90
CA THR A 195 3.91 -11.56 -4.62
C THR A 195 4.43 -10.72 -5.77
N ARG A 196 3.91 -10.98 -6.98
CA ARG A 196 4.05 -10.10 -8.14
C ARG A 196 2.82 -9.22 -8.28
N ILE A 197 3.00 -7.93 -8.53
CA ILE A 197 1.93 -6.98 -8.84
C ILE A 197 2.21 -6.30 -10.17
N MET A 198 1.38 -6.61 -11.17
CA MET A 198 1.40 -5.96 -12.49
C MET A 198 0.23 -4.99 -12.63
N LEU A 199 0.26 -4.12 -13.63
CA LEU A 199 -0.81 -3.18 -13.92
C LEU A 199 -1.52 -3.56 -15.22
N ASN A 200 -2.83 -3.78 -15.14
CA ASN A 200 -3.67 -4.07 -16.30
C ASN A 200 -4.43 -2.82 -16.74
N PRO A 201 -4.30 -2.37 -18.00
CA PRO A 201 -5.17 -1.35 -18.56
C PRO A 201 -6.59 -1.87 -18.72
N VAL A 202 -7.57 -1.11 -18.22
CA VAL A 202 -9.01 -1.40 -18.28
C VAL A 202 -9.74 -0.12 -18.67
N ALA A 203 -10.89 -0.22 -19.33
CA ALA A 203 -11.78 0.91 -19.59
C ALA A 203 -13.05 0.79 -18.74
N ASN A 204 -13.54 1.91 -18.22
CA ASN A 204 -14.86 1.96 -17.58
C ASN A 204 -15.98 2.00 -18.65
N VAL A 205 -17.24 1.97 -18.21
CA VAL A 205 -18.41 2.02 -19.12
C VAL A 205 -18.42 3.29 -19.97
N ASP A 206 -17.86 4.38 -19.46
CA ASP A 206 -17.74 5.67 -20.15
C ASP A 206 -16.50 5.74 -21.08
N GLY A 207 -15.77 4.64 -21.27
CA GLY A 207 -14.59 4.55 -22.13
C GLY A 207 -13.31 5.16 -21.56
N THR A 208 -13.33 5.66 -20.31
CA THR A 208 -12.14 6.19 -19.64
C THR A 208 -11.22 5.04 -19.24
N ALA A 209 -10.00 5.07 -19.75
CA ALA A 209 -8.98 4.08 -19.43
C ALA A 209 -8.34 4.35 -18.06
N TYR A 210 -8.08 3.28 -17.30
CA TYR A 210 -7.42 3.30 -16.00
C TYR A 210 -6.66 1.98 -15.78
N LEU A 211 -5.78 1.96 -14.79
CA LEU A 211 -4.99 0.78 -14.46
C LEU A 211 -5.57 0.07 -13.22
N VAL A 212 -5.56 -1.25 -13.26
CA VAL A 212 -5.97 -2.12 -12.15
C VAL A 212 -4.81 -3.03 -11.79
N PRO A 213 -4.38 -3.07 -10.51
CA PRO A 213 -3.33 -3.98 -10.09
C PRO A 213 -3.80 -5.44 -10.14
N ALA A 214 -2.96 -6.30 -10.70
CA ALA A 214 -3.14 -7.74 -10.79
C ALA A 214 -2.08 -8.42 -9.94
N PHE A 215 -2.55 -9.26 -9.01
CA PHE A 215 -1.71 -9.89 -7.99
C PHE A 215 -1.53 -11.37 -8.29
N GLU A 216 -0.30 -11.85 -8.18
CA GLU A 216 0.06 -13.25 -8.38
C GLU A 216 1.03 -13.69 -7.29
N ALA A 217 0.83 -14.88 -6.71
CA ALA A 217 1.84 -15.51 -5.88
C ALA A 217 2.77 -16.30 -6.80
N ILE A 218 4.06 -15.94 -6.82
CA ILE A 218 5.03 -16.48 -7.77
C ILE A 218 6.03 -17.43 -7.11
N GLY A 219 6.10 -17.43 -5.78
CA GLY A 219 6.97 -18.31 -5.01
C GLY A 219 6.52 -18.43 -3.56
N ALA A 220 6.88 -19.52 -2.91
CA ALA A 220 6.71 -19.75 -1.48
C ALA A 220 8.04 -19.48 -0.76
N LEU A 221 7.97 -18.93 0.45
CA LEU A 221 9.16 -18.76 1.28
C LEU A 221 9.40 -19.97 2.20
N PRO A 222 10.66 -20.23 2.57
CA PRO A 222 10.98 -21.07 3.72
C PRO A 222 10.34 -20.52 5.00
N ALA A 223 9.96 -21.43 5.91
CA ALA A 223 9.23 -21.07 7.13
C ALA A 223 10.02 -20.11 8.04
N GLU A 224 11.35 -20.26 8.09
CA GLU A 224 12.24 -19.39 8.88
C GLU A 224 12.24 -17.96 8.34
N THR A 225 12.46 -17.79 7.03
CA THR A 225 12.42 -16.49 6.34
C THR A 225 11.07 -15.82 6.51
N ALA A 226 9.97 -16.56 6.31
CA ALA A 226 8.62 -16.04 6.49
C ALA A 226 8.36 -15.57 7.94
N ALA A 227 8.87 -16.30 8.94
CA ALA A 227 8.75 -15.93 10.33
C ALA A 227 9.55 -14.65 10.67
N ALA A 228 10.74 -14.50 10.10
CA ALA A 228 11.55 -13.29 10.24
C ALA A 228 10.86 -12.06 9.62
N LEU A 229 10.36 -12.21 8.38
CA LEU A 229 9.64 -11.14 7.67
C LEU A 229 8.32 -10.75 8.36
N LYS A 230 7.63 -11.70 8.99
CA LYS A 230 6.46 -11.40 9.82
C LYS A 230 6.82 -10.49 11.00
N ARG A 231 7.89 -10.82 11.74
CA ARG A 231 8.36 -10.00 12.88
C ARG A 231 8.82 -8.61 12.42
N TYR A 232 9.44 -8.52 11.25
CA TYR A 232 9.80 -7.25 10.64
C TYR A 232 8.56 -6.40 10.31
N GLY A 233 7.56 -6.97 9.67
CA GLY A 233 6.30 -6.26 9.41
C GLY A 233 5.64 -5.73 10.68
N GLU A 234 5.73 -6.48 11.79
CA GLU A 234 5.22 -6.07 13.10
C GLU A 234 5.96 -4.85 13.68
N SER A 235 7.25 -4.62 13.37
CA SER A 235 7.95 -3.42 13.85
C SER A 235 7.48 -2.12 13.19
N PHE A 236 6.79 -2.20 12.05
CA PHE A 236 6.15 -1.04 11.40
C PHE A 236 4.72 -0.78 11.90
N VAL A 237 4.18 -1.65 12.77
CA VAL A 237 2.86 -1.43 13.36
C VAL A 237 2.95 -0.28 14.36
N GLY A 238 2.50 0.91 13.94
CA GLY A 238 2.50 2.12 14.77
C GLY A 238 3.53 3.18 14.35
N VAL A 239 4.38 2.88 13.37
CA VAL A 239 5.18 3.91 12.69
C VAL A 239 4.26 4.63 11.70
N GLU A 240 3.97 5.89 11.96
CA GLU A 240 3.23 6.72 11.00
C GLU A 240 4.13 6.99 9.78
N PRO A 241 3.68 6.73 8.55
CA PRO A 241 4.42 7.18 7.39
C PRO A 241 4.38 8.71 7.30
N VAL A 242 5.50 9.32 6.91
CA VAL A 242 5.53 10.76 6.57
C VAL A 242 4.44 11.01 5.53
N PRO A 243 3.49 11.95 5.77
CA PRO A 243 2.51 12.34 4.77
C PRO A 243 3.19 12.64 3.43
N ASP A 244 2.51 12.41 2.31
CA ASP A 244 3.05 12.71 0.97
C ASP A 244 3.33 14.22 0.83
N GLY A 245 4.51 14.68 1.22
CA GLY A 245 5.11 15.93 0.77
C GLY A 245 5.73 15.71 -0.60
N ILE A 246 5.31 16.48 -1.61
CA ILE A 246 5.91 16.52 -2.96
C ILE A 246 5.87 18.01 -3.34
N PRO A 247 6.97 18.60 -3.87
CA PRO A 247 7.63 19.77 -3.32
C PRO A 247 7.08 21.10 -3.83
N GLY A 248 7.38 22.13 -3.03
CA GLY A 248 7.36 23.52 -3.44
C GLY A 248 6.39 24.38 -2.63
N GLU A 249 6.67 24.57 -1.34
CA GLU A 249 6.76 25.89 -0.69
C GLU A 249 7.13 25.66 0.77
N ASP A 250 7.98 26.56 1.25
CA ASP A 250 8.65 26.51 2.54
C ASP A 250 7.68 26.17 3.68
N LEU A 251 7.96 25.06 4.38
CA LEU A 251 7.50 24.94 5.76
C LEU A 251 8.31 25.96 6.54
N ASP A 252 7.78 27.18 6.62
CA ASP A 252 8.20 28.17 7.60
C ASP A 252 8.36 27.46 8.95
N ALA A 253 9.54 27.61 9.52
CA ALA A 253 10.00 26.99 10.75
C ALA A 253 9.31 27.55 12.01
N ASP A 254 8.00 27.86 11.93
CA ASP A 254 7.24 28.54 12.99
C ASP A 254 6.01 27.73 13.44
N ALA A 255 6.18 26.42 13.64
CA ALA A 255 5.27 25.64 14.47
C ALA A 255 6.03 24.77 15.50
N ALA A 256 7.12 25.32 16.04
CA ALA A 256 7.57 24.97 17.38
C ALA A 256 6.82 25.86 18.37
N ASP A 257 5.56 25.51 18.66
CA ASP A 257 4.84 25.87 19.88
C ASP A 257 3.39 25.43 19.72
N VAL A 258 3.02 24.33 20.37
CA VAL A 258 1.81 24.12 21.21
C VAL A 258 1.82 22.64 21.62
N PHE A 259 2.38 22.42 22.82
CA PHE A 259 2.29 21.25 23.73
C PHE A 259 2.41 19.83 23.17
#